data_AF-A0A378Q8E6-F1
#
_entry.id   AF-A0A378Q8E6-F1
#
_cell.length_a   1.000
_cell.length_b   1.000
_cell.length_c   1.000
_cell.angle_alpha   90.00
_cell.angle_beta   90.00
_cell.angle_gamma   90.00
#
_symmetry.space_group_name_H-M   'P 1'
#
loop_
_entity.id
_entity.type
_entity.pdbx_description
1 polymer ?
#
loop_
_entity_poly.entity_id
_entity_poly.type
_entity_poly.pdbx_seq_one_letter_code
_entity_poly.pdbx_strand_id
1 'polypeptide(L)'
;MILKNYVIHVTGNAARHAHIVEQFGNQEIDFEFFAAVTPTTIHTVAVQLGIHIANTSCSTGEISCLLSHVSLWRHCVEAQLDFMGVFEDDICLGENSNLLLTDDDWLKKLNQPIVKLEKFSRRVHLGKPAYDIKDTNRRAYPLLTKNLGTAGYFISQQGARYLLDFVRQLPQLEAIDVLMFDNEKHPKAIPIYLVEPACVIQIHKLHPSLKNDLAS
;
A
#
# COMPACT_ATOMS: atom_id res chain seq x y z
N MET A 1 6.73 -18.33 4.66
CA MET A 1 6.12 -18.63 3.35
C MET A 1 6.65 -17.59 2.38
N ILE A 2 6.55 -17.80 1.07
CA ILE A 2 6.89 -16.74 0.11
C ILE A 2 5.83 -15.64 0.25
N LEU A 3 6.29 -14.39 0.40
CA LEU A 3 5.40 -13.24 0.49
C LEU A 3 4.82 -12.92 -0.89
N LYS A 4 3.50 -12.77 -0.99
CA LYS A 4 2.84 -12.40 -2.24
C LYS A 4 2.76 -10.88 -2.38
N ASN A 5 3.35 -10.35 -3.44
CA ASN A 5 3.31 -8.93 -3.77
C ASN A 5 2.35 -8.68 -4.94
N TYR A 6 1.52 -7.67 -4.82
CA TYR A 6 0.59 -7.23 -5.85
C TYR A 6 0.87 -5.78 -6.22
N VAL A 7 0.92 -5.51 -7.52
CA VAL A 7 1.05 -4.15 -8.06
C VAL A 7 -0.25 -3.74 -8.73
N ILE A 8 -0.91 -2.72 -8.17
CA ILE A 8 -2.10 -2.11 -8.75
C ILE A 8 -1.70 -1.40 -10.03
N HIS A 9 -2.30 -1.79 -11.16
CA HIS A 9 -1.93 -1.29 -12.47
C HIS A 9 -3.14 -0.98 -13.35
N VAL A 10 -3.13 0.20 -13.97
CA VAL A 10 -4.15 0.57 -14.96
C VAL A 10 -3.84 -0.12 -16.28
N THR A 11 -4.69 -1.09 -16.66
CA THR A 11 -4.52 -1.85 -17.91
C THR A 11 -4.36 -0.92 -19.12
N GLY A 12 -3.33 -1.18 -19.93
CA GLY A 12 -3.02 -0.43 -21.14
C GLY A 12 -1.86 0.55 -20.99
N ASN A 13 -1.37 0.82 -19.78
CA ASN A 13 -0.19 1.66 -19.57
C ASN A 13 1.10 0.85 -19.73
N ALA A 14 1.53 0.63 -20.98
CA ALA A 14 2.70 -0.17 -21.30
C ALA A 14 4.01 0.35 -20.65
N ALA A 15 4.14 1.67 -20.47
CA ALA A 15 5.32 2.28 -19.88
C ALA A 15 5.42 1.96 -18.37
N ARG A 16 4.33 2.13 -17.61
CA ARG A 16 4.29 1.77 -16.18
C ARG A 16 4.41 0.27 -15.96
N HIS A 17 3.83 -0.54 -16.86
CA HIS A 17 4.01 -1.99 -16.82
C HIS A 17 5.48 -2.39 -16.98
N ALA A 18 6.16 -1.90 -18.03
CA ALA A 18 7.58 -2.18 -18.25
C ALA A 18 8.45 -1.68 -17.10
N HIS A 19 8.15 -0.48 -16.57
CA HIS A 19 8.83 0.09 -15.42
C HIS A 19 8.73 -0.83 -14.19
N ILE A 20 7.54 -1.32 -13.85
CA ILE A 20 7.37 -2.22 -12.70
C ILE A 20 8.08 -3.56 -12.89
N VAL A 21 8.00 -4.13 -14.10
CA VAL A 21 8.75 -5.36 -14.44
C VAL A 21 10.25 -5.15 -14.21
N GLU A 22 10.80 -4.01 -14.59
CA GLU A 22 12.19 -3.66 -14.34
C GLU A 22 12.49 -3.48 -12.83
N GLN A 23 11.67 -2.72 -12.11
CA GLN A 23 11.90 -2.44 -10.68
C GLN A 23 11.94 -3.71 -9.83
N PHE A 24 10.99 -4.61 -10.03
CA PHE A 24 10.91 -5.87 -9.29
C PHE A 24 11.90 -6.90 -9.83
N GLY A 25 12.05 -7.00 -11.15
CA GLY A 25 12.95 -7.94 -11.81
C GLY A 25 14.43 -7.71 -11.49
N ASN A 26 14.87 -6.44 -11.41
CA ASN A 26 16.25 -6.08 -11.05
C ASN A 26 16.68 -6.52 -9.65
N GLN A 27 15.71 -6.88 -8.80
CA GLN A 27 15.94 -7.35 -7.43
C GLN A 27 15.43 -8.78 -7.19
N GLU A 28 15.02 -9.49 -8.25
CA GLU A 28 14.50 -10.86 -8.17
C GLU A 28 13.29 -11.00 -7.22
N ILE A 29 12.39 -10.02 -7.25
CA ILE A 29 11.19 -10.00 -6.40
C ILE A 29 9.98 -10.47 -7.21
N ASP A 30 9.35 -11.55 -6.77
CA ASP A 30 8.11 -12.05 -7.36
C ASP A 30 6.94 -11.10 -7.07
N PHE A 31 6.11 -10.86 -8.09
CA PHE A 31 4.90 -10.06 -7.98
C PHE A 31 3.84 -10.46 -9.01
N GLU A 32 2.60 -10.05 -8.75
CA GLU A 32 1.47 -10.18 -9.67
C GLU A 32 0.86 -8.80 -9.94
N PHE A 33 0.51 -8.51 -11.20
CA PHE A 33 -0.29 -7.32 -11.49
C PHE A 33 -1.73 -7.54 -11.05
N PHE A 34 -2.30 -6.53 -10.39
CA PHE A 34 -3.70 -6.44 -10.04
C PHE A 34 -4.33 -5.30 -10.86
N ALA A 35 -5.40 -5.60 -11.60
CA ALA A 35 -6.07 -4.60 -12.42
C ALA A 35 -6.69 -3.51 -11.53
N ALA A 36 -6.27 -2.26 -11.74
CA ALA A 36 -6.83 -1.12 -11.04
C ALA A 36 -8.32 -0.95 -11.36
N VAL A 37 -9.08 -0.50 -10.36
CA VAL A 37 -10.42 0.05 -10.59
C VAL A 37 -10.25 1.35 -11.37
N THR A 38 -11.09 1.51 -12.38
CA THR A 38 -11.12 2.67 -13.28
C THR A 38 -12.44 3.41 -13.11
N PRO A 39 -12.56 4.66 -13.60
CA PRO A 39 -13.81 5.42 -13.51
C PRO A 39 -15.05 4.66 -14.01
N THR A 40 -14.89 3.80 -15.02
CA THR A 40 -15.99 3.02 -15.60
C THR A 40 -16.40 1.80 -14.77
N THR A 41 -15.54 1.33 -13.84
CA THR A 41 -15.78 0.13 -13.02
C THR A 41 -16.09 0.43 -11.56
N ILE A 42 -15.91 1.69 -11.10
CA ILE A 42 -16.18 2.14 -9.72
C ILE A 42 -17.50 1.60 -9.18
N HIS A 43 -18.60 1.80 -9.89
CA HIS A 43 -19.93 1.47 -9.36
C HIS A 43 -20.11 -0.04 -9.18
N THR A 44 -19.62 -0.84 -10.13
CA THR A 44 -19.68 -2.30 -10.06
C THR A 44 -18.85 -2.83 -8.88
N VAL A 45 -17.62 -2.32 -8.74
CA VAL A 45 -16.71 -2.76 -7.68
C VAL A 45 -17.19 -2.32 -6.30
N ALA A 46 -17.69 -1.09 -6.17
CA ALA A 46 -18.26 -0.59 -4.92
C ALA A 46 -19.41 -1.47 -4.43
N VAL A 47 -20.33 -1.86 -5.32
CA VAL A 47 -21.43 -2.78 -4.99
C VAL A 47 -20.90 -4.15 -4.56
N GLN A 48 -19.93 -4.71 -5.29
CA GLN A 48 -19.33 -6.00 -4.95
C GLN A 48 -18.63 -5.99 -3.59
N LEU A 49 -18.03 -4.86 -3.21
CA LEU A 49 -17.35 -4.69 -1.92
C LEU A 49 -18.30 -4.32 -0.78
N GLY A 50 -19.54 -3.92 -1.09
CA GLY A 50 -20.51 -3.41 -0.12
C GLY A 50 -20.15 -2.01 0.40
N ILE A 51 -19.62 -1.16 -0.47
CA ILE A 51 -19.15 0.20 -0.13
C ILE A 51 -20.08 1.24 -0.71
N HIS A 52 -20.56 2.15 0.14
CA HIS A 52 -21.39 3.27 -0.27
C HIS A 52 -20.52 4.44 -0.75
N ILE A 53 -20.61 4.76 -2.05
CA ILE A 53 -19.82 5.82 -2.70
C ILE A 53 -20.59 7.12 -2.94
N ALA A 54 -21.87 7.19 -2.56
CA ALA A 54 -22.75 8.34 -2.84
C ALA A 54 -22.37 9.59 -2.03
N ASN A 55 -21.88 9.42 -0.80
CA ASN A 55 -21.44 10.49 0.07
C ASN A 55 -19.91 10.46 0.17
N THR A 56 -19.24 11.28 -0.62
CA THR A 56 -17.77 11.33 -0.66
C THR A 56 -17.27 12.72 -1.00
N SER A 57 -16.14 13.10 -0.41
CA SER A 57 -15.37 14.28 -0.83
C SER A 57 -14.23 13.91 -1.80
N CYS A 58 -14.08 12.63 -2.11
CA CYS A 58 -13.05 12.13 -3.01
C CYS A 58 -13.39 12.47 -4.46
N SER A 59 -12.36 12.80 -5.22
CA SER A 59 -12.39 12.76 -6.67
C SER A 59 -12.60 11.34 -7.19
N THR A 60 -13.01 11.22 -8.46
CA THR A 60 -13.14 9.92 -9.14
C THR A 60 -11.85 9.11 -9.12
N GLY A 61 -10.69 9.78 -9.21
CA GLY A 61 -9.37 9.14 -9.12
C GLY A 61 -9.10 8.58 -7.72
N GLU A 62 -9.40 9.34 -6.68
CA GLU A 62 -9.25 8.87 -5.29
C GLU A 62 -10.19 7.71 -4.97
N ILE A 63 -11.43 7.71 -5.49
CA ILE A 63 -12.35 6.58 -5.35
C ILE A 63 -11.82 5.34 -6.09
N SER A 64 -11.30 5.52 -7.31
CA SER A 64 -10.69 4.44 -8.09
C SER A 64 -9.50 3.83 -7.35
N CYS A 65 -8.62 4.66 -6.80
CA CYS A 65 -7.48 4.23 -6.00
C CYS A 65 -7.94 3.47 -4.75
N LEU A 66 -8.86 4.07 -3.96
CA LEU A 66 -9.45 3.44 -2.78
C LEU A 66 -10.01 2.06 -3.07
N LEU A 67 -10.88 1.93 -4.08
CA LEU A 67 -11.53 0.66 -4.40
C LEU A 67 -10.53 -0.38 -4.92
N SER A 68 -9.43 0.03 -5.55
CA SER A 68 -8.35 -0.88 -5.96
C SER A 68 -7.66 -1.51 -4.75
N HIS A 69 -7.29 -0.70 -3.76
CA HIS A 69 -6.69 -1.21 -2.52
C HIS A 69 -7.68 -2.09 -1.73
N VAL A 70 -8.94 -1.67 -1.60
CA VAL A 70 -9.93 -2.47 -0.87
C VAL A 70 -10.21 -3.81 -1.56
N SER A 71 -10.16 -3.86 -2.90
CA SER A 71 -10.28 -5.12 -3.64
C SER A 71 -9.14 -6.08 -3.30
N LEU A 72 -7.90 -5.58 -3.16
CA LEU A 72 -6.77 -6.38 -2.70
C LEU A 72 -6.90 -6.82 -1.24
N TRP A 73 -7.46 -6.01 -0.35
CA TRP A 73 -7.73 -6.43 1.02
C TRP A 73 -8.75 -7.57 1.08
N ARG A 74 -9.82 -7.46 0.29
CA ARG A 74 -10.78 -8.55 0.14
C ARG A 74 -10.10 -9.82 -0.39
N HIS A 75 -9.26 -9.70 -1.43
CA HIS A 75 -8.48 -10.81 -1.97
C HIS A 75 -7.56 -11.44 -0.91
N CYS A 76 -6.86 -10.63 -0.10
CA CYS A 76 -6.03 -11.11 1.00
C CYS A 76 -6.79 -12.02 1.96
N VAL A 77 -8.02 -11.60 2.32
CA VAL A 77 -8.90 -12.36 3.22
C VAL A 77 -9.45 -13.63 2.54
N GLU A 78 -9.93 -13.53 1.30
CA GLU A 78 -10.54 -14.65 0.58
C GLU A 78 -9.51 -15.72 0.19
N ALA A 79 -8.31 -15.31 -0.23
CA ALA A 79 -7.19 -16.20 -0.55
C ALA A 79 -6.43 -16.70 0.70
N GLN A 80 -6.88 -16.33 1.90
CA GLN A 80 -6.30 -16.71 3.18
C GLN A 80 -4.79 -16.45 3.29
N LEU A 81 -4.32 -15.31 2.75
CA LEU A 81 -2.91 -14.95 2.82
C LEU A 81 -2.60 -14.42 4.22
N ASP A 82 -1.53 -14.90 4.86
CA ASP A 82 -1.08 -14.37 6.17
C ASP A 82 -0.68 -12.90 6.05
N PHE A 83 0.06 -12.59 4.98
CA PHE A 83 0.53 -11.25 4.63
C PHE A 83 0.45 -11.04 3.11
N MET A 84 0.26 -9.79 2.72
CA MET A 84 0.26 -9.34 1.33
C MET A 84 1.05 -8.04 1.19
N GLY A 85 1.92 -7.96 0.19
CA GLY A 85 2.49 -6.70 -0.29
C GLY A 85 1.59 -6.04 -1.31
N VAL A 86 1.35 -4.73 -1.17
CA VAL A 86 0.51 -3.93 -2.07
C VAL A 86 1.30 -2.71 -2.52
N PHE A 87 1.40 -2.52 -3.83
CA PHE A 87 2.19 -1.46 -4.46
C PHE A 87 1.41 -0.76 -5.58
N GLU A 88 1.70 0.51 -5.84
CA GLU A 88 1.21 1.27 -6.99
C GLU A 88 2.19 1.14 -8.18
N ASP A 89 1.73 1.29 -9.42
CA ASP A 89 2.53 1.11 -10.63
C ASP A 89 3.42 2.32 -11.02
N ASP A 90 3.57 3.31 -10.14
CA ASP A 90 4.48 4.47 -10.31
C ASP A 90 5.54 4.53 -9.21
N ILE A 91 5.95 3.37 -8.68
CA ILE A 91 6.97 3.31 -7.62
C ILE A 91 8.35 2.95 -8.15
N CYS A 92 9.37 3.47 -7.47
CA CYS A 92 10.74 2.98 -7.52
C CYS A 92 11.03 2.21 -6.23
N LEU A 93 11.73 1.09 -6.37
CA LEU A 93 12.22 0.30 -5.24
C LEU A 93 13.64 0.75 -4.87
N GLY A 94 13.89 0.92 -3.58
CA GLY A 94 15.22 1.18 -3.06
C GLY A 94 16.12 -0.05 -3.14
N GLU A 95 17.42 0.13 -2.97
CA GLU A 95 18.40 -0.96 -2.92
C GLU A 95 18.04 -1.98 -1.82
N ASN A 96 18.29 -3.26 -2.09
CA ASN A 96 18.04 -4.38 -1.18
C ASN A 96 16.58 -4.48 -0.70
N SER A 97 15.61 -4.12 -1.54
CA SER A 97 14.18 -4.28 -1.24
C SER A 97 13.77 -5.75 -1.19
N ASN A 98 14.46 -6.63 -1.92
CA ASN A 98 14.25 -8.08 -1.86
C ASN A 98 14.37 -8.66 -0.45
N LEU A 99 15.25 -8.10 0.39
CA LEU A 99 15.39 -8.49 1.80
C LEU A 99 14.15 -8.20 2.67
N LEU A 100 13.18 -7.44 2.15
CA LEU A 100 11.92 -7.14 2.83
C LEU A 100 10.71 -7.77 2.13
N LEU A 101 10.79 -7.93 0.80
CA LEU A 101 9.64 -8.21 -0.07
C LEU A 101 9.51 -9.70 -0.44
N THR A 102 10.51 -10.54 -0.16
CA THR A 102 10.50 -11.96 -0.56
C THR A 102 9.98 -12.90 0.53
N ASP A 103 10.23 -12.59 1.80
CA ASP A 103 9.78 -13.40 2.94
C ASP A 103 8.94 -12.61 3.96
N ASP A 104 8.09 -13.34 4.65
CA ASP A 104 7.16 -12.82 5.65
C ASP A 104 7.60 -13.07 7.10
N ASP A 105 8.81 -13.60 7.32
CA ASP A 105 9.22 -14.06 8.66
C ASP A 105 9.44 -12.89 9.62
N TRP A 106 9.96 -11.78 9.12
CA TRP A 106 10.11 -10.57 9.92
C TRP A 106 8.75 -9.90 10.22
N LEU A 107 7.78 -9.97 9.30
CA LEU A 107 6.42 -9.48 9.51
C LEU A 107 5.72 -10.23 10.64
N LYS A 108 5.93 -11.55 10.75
CA LYS A 108 5.41 -12.38 11.84
C LYS A 108 5.97 -12.02 13.21
N LYS A 109 7.12 -11.33 13.28
CA LYS A 109 7.67 -10.82 14.56
C LYS A 109 6.97 -9.55 15.03
N LEU A 110 6.21 -8.91 14.14
CA LEU A 110 5.36 -7.79 14.46
C LEU A 110 3.95 -8.29 14.79
N ASN A 111 3.23 -7.55 15.63
CA ASN A 111 1.89 -7.94 16.07
C ASN A 111 0.83 -7.65 14.99
N GLN A 112 0.76 -8.50 13.96
CA GLN A 112 -0.23 -8.46 12.87
C GLN A 112 -0.28 -7.10 12.13
N PRO A 113 0.87 -6.62 11.62
CA PRO A 113 1.02 -5.23 11.23
C PRO A 113 0.30 -4.82 9.94
N ILE A 114 0.02 -3.52 9.85
CA ILE A 114 0.12 -2.78 8.58
C ILE A 114 1.51 -2.14 8.58
N VAL A 115 2.34 -2.41 7.56
CA VAL A 115 3.69 -1.85 7.47
C VAL A 115 3.84 -1.00 6.24
N LYS A 116 4.01 0.30 6.43
CA LYS A 116 4.25 1.25 5.37
C LYS A 116 5.71 1.21 4.90
N LEU A 117 5.91 1.26 3.59
CA LEU A 117 7.21 1.23 2.93
C LEU A 117 7.55 2.53 2.19
N GLU A 118 6.53 3.35 1.93
CA GLU A 118 6.66 4.58 1.13
C GLU A 118 7.27 5.74 1.91
N LYS A 119 8.26 6.40 1.28
CA LYS A 119 8.73 7.73 1.67
C LYS A 119 7.72 8.82 1.31
N PHE A 120 7.13 9.47 2.31
CA PHE A 120 6.20 10.57 2.08
C PHE A 120 6.66 11.92 2.67
N SER A 121 6.63 12.08 3.99
CA SER A 121 6.96 13.34 4.66
C SER A 121 8.41 13.36 5.16
N ARG A 122 8.98 14.57 5.30
CA ARG A 122 10.31 14.76 5.93
C ARG A 122 10.27 14.69 7.46
N ARG A 123 9.09 14.83 8.06
CA ARG A 123 8.87 14.81 9.52
C ARG A 123 7.75 13.82 9.82
N VAL A 124 8.07 12.83 10.65
CA VAL A 124 7.14 11.83 11.17
C VAL A 124 7.57 11.52 12.60
N HIS A 125 6.62 11.47 13.54
CA HIS A 125 6.93 11.04 14.89
C HIS A 125 6.79 9.52 14.98
N LEU A 126 7.87 8.88 15.40
CA LEU A 126 8.00 7.43 15.46
C LEU A 126 8.22 6.98 16.90
N GLY A 127 7.72 5.78 17.21
CA GLY A 127 8.02 5.11 18.46
C GLY A 127 9.46 4.58 18.52
N LYS A 128 9.78 3.85 19.57
CA LYS A 128 11.02 3.07 19.63
C LYS A 128 11.02 2.00 18.53
N PRO A 129 12.17 1.67 17.93
CA PRO A 129 12.24 0.63 16.90
C PRO A 129 11.67 -0.67 17.44
N ALA A 130 10.76 -1.28 16.70
CA ALA A 130 10.12 -2.53 17.05
C ALA A 130 10.88 -3.74 16.48
N TYR A 131 11.57 -3.55 15.35
CA TYR A 131 12.29 -4.61 14.68
C TYR A 131 13.42 -4.08 13.78
N ASP A 132 14.56 -4.77 13.78
CA ASP A 132 15.69 -4.53 12.86
C ASP A 132 15.58 -5.46 11.64
N ILE A 133 15.51 -4.88 10.44
CA ILE A 133 15.47 -5.67 9.21
C ILE A 133 16.88 -6.19 8.92
N LYS A 134 17.02 -7.52 8.96
CA LYS A 134 18.30 -8.21 8.82
C LYS A 134 19.01 -7.81 7.52
N ASP A 135 20.34 -7.67 7.61
CA ASP A 135 21.22 -7.40 6.47
C ASP A 135 20.90 -6.07 5.74
N THR A 136 20.20 -5.15 6.43
CA THR A 136 19.93 -3.78 5.95
C THR A 136 20.20 -2.74 7.04
N ASN A 137 20.14 -1.46 6.69
CA ASN A 137 20.10 -0.35 7.65
C ASN A 137 18.65 0.06 8.03
N ARG A 138 17.65 -0.73 7.65
CA ARG A 138 16.23 -0.42 7.82
C ARG A 138 15.68 -1.01 9.11
N ARG A 139 14.73 -0.30 9.70
CA ARG A 139 14.01 -0.71 10.91
C ARG A 139 12.53 -0.42 10.78
N ALA A 140 11.71 -1.25 11.41
CA ALA A 140 10.28 -0.99 11.55
C ALA A 140 10.00 -0.22 12.84
N TYR A 141 9.30 0.91 12.72
CA TYR A 141 8.95 1.77 13.85
C TYR A 141 7.43 1.91 13.95
N PRO A 142 6.84 1.88 15.15
CA PRO A 142 5.43 2.26 15.32
C PRO A 142 5.19 3.68 14.79
N LEU A 143 4.18 3.83 13.94
CA LEU A 143 3.78 5.11 13.36
C LEU A 143 2.81 5.84 14.31
N LEU A 144 3.29 6.90 14.97
CA LEU A 144 2.54 7.60 16.00
C LEU A 144 1.71 8.79 15.49
N THR A 145 2.07 9.33 14.34
CA THR A 145 1.40 10.51 13.74
C THR A 145 1.08 10.28 12.28
N LYS A 146 0.30 11.19 11.71
CA LYS A 146 -0.04 11.20 10.28
C LYS A 146 1.19 11.07 9.37
N ASN A 147 1.11 10.17 8.38
CA ASN A 147 2.07 10.05 7.29
C ASN A 147 1.35 9.54 6.02
N LEU A 148 0.85 10.47 5.20
CA LEU A 148 0.05 10.18 3.99
C LEU A 148 0.83 9.44 2.89
N GLY A 149 0.17 9.06 1.80
CA GLY A 149 0.68 8.17 0.75
C GLY A 149 0.42 6.67 0.99
N THR A 150 0.17 5.92 -0.08
CA THR A 150 -0.17 4.49 -0.06
C THR A 150 0.59 3.68 -1.10
N ALA A 151 1.69 4.22 -1.65
CA ALA A 151 2.32 3.67 -2.83
C ALA A 151 2.97 2.29 -2.62
N GLY A 152 3.28 1.93 -1.37
CA GLY A 152 3.79 0.61 -1.01
C GLY A 152 3.61 0.30 0.46
N TYR A 153 3.01 -0.85 0.77
CA TYR A 153 2.86 -1.35 2.14
C TYR A 153 2.65 -2.87 2.19
N PHE A 154 2.90 -3.44 3.37
CA PHE A 154 2.44 -4.77 3.76
C PHE A 154 1.19 -4.69 4.61
N ILE A 155 0.32 -5.69 4.47
CA ILE A 155 -0.88 -5.84 5.28
C ILE A 155 -1.05 -7.30 5.70
N SER A 156 -1.29 -7.52 7.00
CA SER A 156 -1.69 -8.83 7.52
C SER A 156 -3.13 -9.17 7.12
N GLN A 157 -3.50 -10.46 7.12
CA GLN A 157 -4.89 -10.87 6.90
C GLN A 157 -5.87 -10.18 7.87
N GLN A 158 -5.47 -10.06 9.13
CA GLN A 158 -6.27 -9.39 10.16
C GLN A 158 -6.40 -7.90 9.87
N GLY A 159 -5.30 -7.25 9.46
CA GLY A 159 -5.30 -5.86 9.02
C GLY A 159 -6.24 -5.62 7.84
N ALA A 160 -6.20 -6.51 6.84
CA ALA A 160 -7.08 -6.46 5.68
C ALA A 160 -8.56 -6.58 6.06
N ARG A 161 -8.90 -7.54 6.93
CA ARG A 161 -10.27 -7.71 7.42
C ARG A 161 -10.76 -6.48 8.20
N TYR A 162 -9.94 -5.98 9.11
CA TYR A 162 -10.25 -4.79 9.91
C TYR A 162 -10.49 -3.56 9.03
N LEU A 163 -9.60 -3.29 8.06
CA LEU A 163 -9.76 -2.13 7.17
C LEU A 163 -10.96 -2.29 6.23
N LEU A 164 -11.25 -3.50 5.76
CA LEU A 164 -12.44 -3.78 4.96
C LEU A 164 -13.73 -3.49 5.73
N ASP A 165 -13.83 -3.96 6.98
CA ASP A 165 -14.98 -3.70 7.84
C ASP A 165 -15.09 -2.23 8.20
N PHE A 166 -13.96 -1.57 8.48
CA PHE A 166 -13.89 -0.14 8.75
C PHE A 166 -14.42 0.70 7.57
N VAL A 167 -13.95 0.45 6.35
CA VAL A 167 -14.36 1.24 5.16
C VAL A 167 -15.84 1.08 4.86
N ARG A 168 -16.42 -0.11 5.08
CA ARG A 168 -17.86 -0.36 4.91
C ARG A 168 -18.74 0.45 5.86
N GLN A 169 -18.21 0.84 7.02
CA GLN A 169 -18.95 1.55 8.07
C GLN A 169 -18.76 3.06 8.00
N LEU A 170 -17.91 3.57 7.09
CA LEU A 170 -17.66 5.00 6.99
C LEU A 170 -18.92 5.75 6.53
N PRO A 171 -19.32 6.83 7.22
CA PRO A 171 -20.45 7.64 6.80
C PRO A 171 -20.14 8.46 5.53
N GLN A 172 -18.85 8.74 5.31
CA GLN A 172 -18.34 9.44 4.14
C GLN A 172 -16.98 8.85 3.78
N LEU A 173 -16.76 8.56 2.49
CA LEU A 173 -15.47 8.06 2.02
C LEU A 173 -14.41 9.16 1.97
N GLU A 174 -13.17 8.73 2.19
CA GLU A 174 -11.97 9.56 2.12
C GLU A 174 -10.89 8.89 1.29
N ALA A 175 -9.87 9.66 0.93
CA ALA A 175 -8.72 9.14 0.21
C ALA A 175 -8.04 8.02 1.04
N ILE A 176 -7.57 7.00 0.34
CA ILE A 176 -7.04 5.77 0.94
C ILE A 176 -5.89 6.06 1.92
N ASP A 177 -5.05 7.04 1.62
CA ASP A 177 -3.92 7.41 2.44
C ASP A 177 -4.31 8.08 3.76
N VAL A 178 -5.38 8.88 3.76
CA VAL A 178 -5.99 9.42 4.97
C VAL A 178 -6.55 8.28 5.82
N LEU A 179 -7.33 7.38 5.21
CA LEU A 179 -7.93 6.24 5.91
C LEU A 179 -6.87 5.35 6.56
N MET A 180 -5.80 5.03 5.84
CA MET A 180 -4.75 4.15 6.32
C MET A 180 -3.80 4.84 7.30
N PHE A 181 -3.36 6.06 7.02
CA PHE A 181 -2.18 6.63 7.68
C PHE A 181 -2.38 8.00 8.33
N ASP A 182 -3.63 8.47 8.47
CA ASP A 182 -3.99 9.54 9.40
C ASP A 182 -4.53 8.96 10.71
N ASN A 183 -3.62 8.47 11.57
CA ASN A 183 -3.99 7.83 12.85
C ASN A 183 -4.60 8.81 13.87
N GLU A 184 -4.41 10.11 13.68
CA GLU A 184 -5.02 11.14 14.51
C GLU A 184 -6.51 11.29 14.16
N LYS A 185 -6.85 11.22 12.87
CA LYS A 185 -8.24 11.23 12.40
C LYS A 185 -8.95 9.90 12.59
N HIS A 186 -8.27 8.80 12.27
CA HIS A 186 -8.81 7.44 12.32
C HIS A 186 -7.94 6.56 13.22
N PRO A 187 -8.08 6.67 14.55
CA PRO A 187 -7.39 5.78 15.49
C PRO A 187 -7.73 4.32 15.20
N LYS A 188 -6.71 3.46 15.17
CA LYS A 188 -6.89 2.04 14.81
C LYS A 188 -6.57 1.14 15.99
N ALA A 189 -7.34 0.06 16.08
CA ALA A 189 -7.05 -1.02 17.02
C ALA A 189 -5.88 -1.91 16.58
N ILE A 190 -5.41 -1.77 15.34
CA ILE A 190 -4.29 -2.53 14.76
C ILE A 190 -3.05 -1.62 14.68
N PRO A 191 -1.86 -2.13 15.06
CA PRO A 191 -0.65 -1.36 14.99
C PRO A 191 -0.22 -1.09 13.54
N ILE A 192 0.19 0.15 13.28
CA ILE A 192 0.81 0.56 12.03
C ILE A 192 2.29 0.83 12.28
N TYR A 193 3.11 0.32 11.37
CA TYR A 193 4.54 0.53 11.37
C TYR A 193 4.98 1.27 10.11
N LEU A 194 6.08 2.00 10.20
CA LEU A 194 6.80 2.59 9.07
C LEU A 194 8.20 1.99 9.03
N VAL A 195 8.63 1.55 7.85
CA VAL A 195 10.03 1.16 7.61
C VAL A 195 10.85 2.42 7.33
N GLU A 196 11.91 2.63 8.12
CA GLU A 196 12.88 3.71 7.91
C GLU A 196 14.33 3.18 7.96
N PRO A 197 15.19 3.51 6.97
CA PRO A 197 14.88 4.24 5.74
C PRO A 197 13.84 3.53 4.84
N ALA A 198 12.91 4.30 4.27
CA ALA A 198 11.91 3.79 3.33
C ALA A 198 12.54 3.05 2.12
N CYS A 199 11.84 2.04 1.60
CA CYS A 199 12.26 1.27 0.42
C CYS A 199 11.36 1.47 -0.81
N VAL A 200 10.30 2.27 -0.68
CA VAL A 200 9.41 2.63 -1.79
C VAL A 200 9.35 4.15 -1.91
N ILE A 201 9.38 4.67 -3.14
CA ILE A 201 9.13 6.08 -3.43
C ILE A 201 8.40 6.20 -4.75
N GLN A 202 7.42 7.10 -4.87
CA GLN A 202 6.81 7.37 -6.17
C GLN A 202 7.79 8.07 -7.11
N ILE A 203 7.79 7.70 -8.39
CA ILE A 203 8.67 8.22 -9.44
C ILE A 203 8.63 9.75 -9.46
N HIS A 204 7.44 10.35 -9.37
CA HIS A 204 7.28 11.80 -9.42
C HIS A 204 7.89 12.54 -8.21
N LYS A 205 8.13 11.85 -7.09
CA LYS A 205 8.84 12.41 -5.93
C LYS A 205 10.36 12.29 -6.07
N LEU A 206 10.83 11.24 -6.72
CA LEU A 206 12.26 11.02 -7.00
C LEU A 206 12.75 11.90 -8.16
N HIS A 207 11.91 12.03 -9.20
CA HIS A 207 12.16 12.81 -10.40
C HIS A 207 11.01 13.80 -10.66
N PRO A 208 10.98 14.95 -9.96
CA PRO A 208 9.90 15.93 -10.10
C PRO A 208 9.69 16.46 -11.53
N SER A 209 10.70 16.36 -12.38
CA SER A 209 10.68 16.75 -13.79
C SER A 209 9.98 15.75 -14.73
N LEU A 210 9.78 14.49 -14.32
CA LEU A 210 9.17 13.42 -15.13
C LEU A 210 7.64 13.33 -14.96
N LYS A 211 7.01 14.40 -14.48
CA LYS A 211 5.58 14.47 -14.13
C LYS A 211 4.60 14.14 -15.27
N ASN A 212 5.04 13.95 -16.51
CA ASN A 212 4.16 13.81 -17.68
C ASN A 212 4.34 12.52 -18.50
N ASP A 213 5.44 11.76 -18.35
CA ASP A 213 5.70 10.59 -19.21
C ASP A 213 5.36 9.24 -18.55
N LEU A 214 5.25 9.22 -17.21
CA LEU A 214 4.92 8.03 -16.40
C LEU A 214 3.81 8.27 -15.37
N ALA A 215 3.24 9.48 -15.32
CA ALA A 215 2.26 9.89 -14.31
C ALA A 215 0.79 9.88 -14.79
N SER A 216 0.56 9.50 -16.04
CA SER A 216 -0.76 9.40 -16.69
C SER A 216 -1.09 7.95 -17.03
#